data_AF-A0A958FLM3-F1
#
_entry.id   AF-A0A958FLM3-F1
#
_cell.length_a   1.000
_cell.length_b   1.000
_cell.length_c   1.000
_cell.angle_alpha   90.00
_cell.angle_beta   90.00
_cell.angle_gamma   90.00
#
_symmetry.space_group_name_H-M   'P 1'
#
loop_
_entity.id
_entity.type
_entity.pdbx_description
1 polymer ?
#
loop_
_entity_poly.entity_id
_entity_poly.type
_entity_poly.pdbx_seq_one_letter_code
_entity_poly.pdbx_strand_id
1 'polypeptide(L)'
;RSETAIAEGAISVSYAAVKLAQKIFKDLSRQQVLLIGSGETGQLVARHLQKAGVTGMWITNRTFEKAQVLAEELGGTAYPYDQITQLLPEADLVVGATGSPDYVLTQAMVKDVLRRRGDSPLFLIDIAVPRDFDPAINRLNNVFLSDIDALKEIVRYNLEKRQDAVGAANKIIEKNIRELLQWRATLQFKPTIISLRSKLESIRKHELKKYRHKSSEAEMEAIERVTRSMMNKILALPMLKIQDCSCDNGDSRLLINAIQDIFDLHAEEAESYHEQE
;
A
#
# COMPACT_ATOMS: atom_id res chain seq x y z
N ARG A 1 -5.15 -1.36 -4.14
CA ARG A 1 -5.42 -0.46 -2.98
C ARG A 1 -6.16 0.80 -3.41
N SER A 2 -5.87 1.39 -4.56
CA SER A 2 -6.58 2.55 -5.13
C SER A 2 -7.90 2.20 -5.84
N GLU A 3 -8.03 0.97 -6.33
CA GLU A 3 -9.19 0.54 -7.14
C GLU A 3 -10.37 0.00 -6.32
N THR A 4 -10.16 -0.25 -5.02
CA THR A 4 -11.20 -0.78 -4.13
C THR A 4 -11.09 -0.14 -2.76
N ALA A 5 -12.23 -0.06 -2.06
CA ALA A 5 -12.29 0.42 -0.68
C ALA A 5 -11.64 -0.55 0.34
N ILE A 6 -10.94 -1.60 -0.09
CA ILE A 6 -10.31 -2.61 0.78
C ILE A 6 -9.27 -2.00 1.73
N ALA A 7 -8.69 -0.86 1.36
CA ALA A 7 -7.71 -0.13 2.15
C ALA A 7 -8.27 1.13 2.83
N GLU A 8 -9.55 1.45 2.62
CA GLU A 8 -10.17 2.64 3.19
C GLU A 8 -10.61 2.42 4.64
N GLY A 9 -10.79 3.53 5.36
CA GLY A 9 -11.30 3.53 6.73
C GLY A 9 -10.27 3.17 7.81
N ALA A 10 -10.61 3.48 9.05
CA ALA A 10 -9.81 3.14 10.20
C ALA A 10 -10.16 1.77 10.77
N ILE A 11 -9.12 0.96 11.04
CA ILE A 11 -9.24 -0.43 11.52
C ILE A 11 -8.88 -0.63 13.00
N SER A 12 -8.39 0.42 13.66
CA SER A 12 -8.12 0.41 15.09
C SER A 12 -8.76 1.63 15.73
N VAL A 13 -9.10 1.52 17.01
CA VAL A 13 -9.60 2.66 17.81
C VAL A 13 -8.64 3.85 17.72
N SER A 14 -7.34 3.58 17.85
CA SER A 14 -6.30 4.59 17.81
C SER A 14 -6.23 5.34 16.48
N TYR A 15 -6.44 4.65 15.36
CA TYR A 15 -6.44 5.28 14.04
C TYR A 15 -7.79 5.93 13.72
N ALA A 16 -8.89 5.41 14.26
CA ALA A 16 -10.22 6.01 14.15
C ALA A 16 -10.26 7.37 14.84
N ALA A 17 -9.64 7.50 16.02
CA ALA A 17 -9.45 8.76 16.73
C ALA A 17 -8.77 9.82 15.85
N VAL A 18 -7.65 9.46 15.20
CA VAL A 18 -6.92 10.36 14.28
C VAL A 18 -7.78 10.73 13.07
N LYS A 19 -8.50 9.77 12.48
CA LYS A 19 -9.40 10.05 11.36
C LYS A 19 -10.55 10.97 11.73
N LEU A 20 -11.06 10.86 12.95
CA LEU A 20 -12.09 11.77 13.45
C LEU A 20 -11.52 13.17 13.66
N ALA A 21 -10.32 13.29 14.22
CA ALA A 21 -9.62 14.57 14.33
C ALA A 21 -9.39 15.22 12.96
N GLN A 22 -8.98 14.46 11.94
CA GLN A 22 -8.81 14.96 10.56
C GLN A 22 -10.12 15.43 9.89
N LYS A 23 -11.29 14.98 10.36
CA LYS A 23 -12.58 15.46 9.86
C LYS A 23 -12.96 16.81 10.49
N ILE A 24 -12.56 17.02 11.74
CA ILE A 24 -12.84 18.25 12.49
C ILE A 24 -11.83 19.33 12.11
N PHE A 25 -10.55 18.98 12.09
CA PHE A 25 -9.45 19.88 11.77
C PHE A 25 -8.95 19.63 10.34
N LYS A 26 -9.04 20.63 9.47
CA LYS A 26 -8.54 20.56 8.08
C LYS A 26 -7.03 20.35 8.01
N ASP A 27 -6.30 20.92 8.96
CA ASP A 27 -4.84 20.84 9.07
C ASP A 27 -4.46 20.56 10.52
N LEU A 28 -3.98 19.33 10.78
CA LEU A 28 -3.55 18.88 12.10
C LEU A 28 -2.20 19.46 12.52
N SER A 29 -1.38 19.95 11.57
CA SER A 29 -0.03 20.43 11.88
C SER A 29 -0.02 21.68 12.76
N ARG A 30 -1.12 22.43 12.72
CA ARG A 30 -1.34 23.66 13.48
C ARG A 30 -2.03 23.44 14.83
N GLN A 31 -2.45 22.21 15.12
CA GLN A 31 -3.26 21.92 16.30
C GLN A 31 -2.36 21.57 17.48
N GLN A 32 -2.74 22.07 18.65
CA GLN A 32 -2.10 21.73 19.91
C GLN A 32 -2.82 20.55 20.54
N VAL A 33 -2.11 19.44 20.75
CA VAL A 33 -2.66 18.21 21.33
C VAL A 33 -2.24 18.09 22.79
N LEU A 34 -3.19 17.79 23.68
CA LEU A 34 -2.94 17.44 25.08
C LEU A 34 -3.28 15.96 25.32
N LEU A 35 -2.27 15.14 25.61
CA LEU A 35 -2.45 13.76 26.06
C LEU A 35 -2.45 13.72 27.59
N ILE A 36 -3.55 13.26 28.17
CA ILE A 36 -3.72 13.05 29.60
C ILE A 36 -3.62 11.55 29.89
N GLY A 37 -2.55 11.16 30.57
CA GLY A 37 -2.21 9.78 30.87
C GLY A 37 -1.17 9.19 29.94
N SER A 38 -0.80 7.95 30.22
CA SER A 38 0.19 7.18 29.45
C SER A 38 -0.30 5.76 29.14
N GLY A 39 -1.61 5.55 29.04
CA GLY A 39 -2.16 4.25 28.65
C GLY A 39 -1.71 3.85 27.24
N GLU A 40 -1.53 2.55 27.00
CA GLU A 40 -1.01 2.00 25.73
C GLU A 40 -1.79 2.51 24.51
N THR A 41 -3.13 2.50 24.60
CA THR A 41 -4.00 3.00 23.52
C THR A 41 -3.82 4.50 23.28
N GLY A 42 -3.60 5.28 24.33
CA GLY A 42 -3.34 6.72 24.23
C GLY A 42 -2.00 7.05 23.63
N GLN A 43 -0.96 6.29 23.98
CA GLN A 43 0.34 6.36 23.31
C GLN A 43 0.20 6.06 21.83
N LEU A 44 -0.59 5.05 21.46
CA LEU A 44 -0.81 4.70 20.06
C LEU A 44 -1.57 5.79 19.29
N VAL A 45 -2.57 6.43 19.91
CA VAL A 45 -3.23 7.63 19.35
C VAL A 45 -2.22 8.75 19.13
N ALA A 46 -1.41 9.07 20.13
CA ALA A 46 -0.43 10.14 20.06
C ALA A 46 0.63 9.90 18.96
N ARG A 47 1.12 8.67 18.82
CA ARG A 47 2.00 8.25 17.71
C ARG A 47 1.34 8.42 16.35
N HIS A 48 0.07 8.06 16.22
CA HIS A 48 -0.66 8.26 14.97
C HIS A 48 -0.90 9.74 14.66
N LEU A 49 -1.14 10.58 15.67
CA LEU A 49 -1.28 12.03 15.52
C LEU A 49 0.05 12.66 15.07
N GLN A 50 1.17 12.27 15.68
CA GLN A 50 2.51 12.68 15.27
C GLN A 50 2.78 12.30 13.80
N LYS A 51 2.50 11.05 13.41
CA LYS A 51 2.63 10.59 12.01
C LYS A 51 1.67 11.31 11.06
N ALA A 52 0.56 11.83 11.56
CA ALA A 52 -0.41 12.63 10.80
C ALA A 52 0.00 14.10 10.69
N GLY A 53 1.15 14.50 11.25
CA GLY A 53 1.75 15.82 11.10
C GLY A 53 1.52 16.77 12.26
N VAL A 54 0.93 16.33 13.39
CA VAL A 54 0.83 17.16 14.60
C VAL A 54 2.23 17.52 15.09
N THR A 55 2.46 18.81 15.30
CA THR A 55 3.74 19.34 15.81
C THR A 55 3.68 19.75 17.28
N GLY A 56 2.52 20.22 17.75
CA GLY A 56 2.28 20.58 19.15
C GLY A 56 1.74 19.40 19.95
N MET A 57 2.58 18.77 20.78
CA MET A 57 2.19 17.66 21.64
C MET A 57 2.57 17.95 23.10
N TRP A 58 1.56 18.12 23.96
CA TRP A 58 1.70 18.23 25.40
C TRP A 58 1.27 16.94 26.05
N ILE A 59 2.08 16.43 26.97
CA ILE A 59 1.81 15.16 27.65
C ILE A 59 1.83 15.40 29.14
N THR A 60 0.82 14.87 29.82
CA THR A 60 0.74 14.95 31.27
C THR A 60 0.32 13.61 31.85
N ASN A 61 0.85 13.28 33.02
CA ASN A 61 0.55 12.02 33.70
C ASN A 61 0.76 12.18 35.21
N ARG A 62 0.02 11.41 36.02
CA ARG A 62 0.15 11.45 37.49
C ARG A 62 1.58 11.19 37.95
N THR A 63 2.27 10.29 37.27
CA THR A 63 3.73 10.08 37.42
C THR A 63 4.43 10.91 36.35
N PHE A 64 5.06 12.01 36.74
CA PHE A 64 5.64 12.98 35.81
C PHE A 64 6.72 12.37 34.91
N GLU A 65 7.52 11.45 35.43
CA GLU A 65 8.59 10.76 34.71
C GLU A 65 8.04 10.00 33.50
N LYS A 66 6.84 9.40 33.62
CA LYS A 66 6.19 8.71 32.50
C LYS A 66 5.77 9.69 31.39
N ALA A 67 5.39 10.91 31.75
CA ALA A 67 5.10 11.96 30.78
C ALA A 67 6.38 12.43 30.08
N GLN A 68 7.49 12.56 30.82
CA GLN A 68 8.79 12.94 30.26
C GLN A 68 9.30 11.93 29.24
N VAL A 69 9.30 10.63 29.57
CA VAL A 69 9.72 9.57 28.67
C VAL A 69 8.91 9.57 27.37
N LEU A 70 7.58 9.67 27.48
CA LEU A 70 6.71 9.68 26.31
C LEU A 70 6.87 10.98 25.48
N ALA A 71 7.11 12.11 26.13
CA ALA A 71 7.35 13.38 25.45
C ALA A 71 8.66 13.37 24.68
N GLU A 72 9.73 12.83 25.26
CA GLU A 72 11.01 12.65 24.57
C GLU A 72 10.85 11.79 23.31
N GLU A 73 10.11 10.68 23.42
CA GLU A 73 9.86 9.78 22.30
C GLU A 73 9.03 10.41 21.17
N LEU A 74 8.05 11.24 21.53
CA LEU A 74 7.12 11.86 20.57
C LEU A 74 7.56 13.26 20.13
N GLY A 75 8.69 13.76 20.60
CA GLY A 75 9.13 15.14 20.35
C GLY A 75 8.16 16.19 20.91
N GLY A 76 7.46 15.85 22.00
CA GLY A 76 6.51 16.71 22.69
C GLY A 76 7.11 17.39 23.93
N THR A 77 6.25 17.96 24.76
CA THR A 77 6.63 18.59 26.04
C THR A 77 5.83 17.99 27.18
N ALA A 78 6.52 17.56 28.23
CA ALA A 78 5.88 17.04 29.43
C ALA A 78 5.50 18.18 30.38
N TYR A 79 4.27 18.14 30.89
CA TYR A 79 3.76 19.09 31.89
C TYR A 79 3.27 18.35 33.14
N PRO A 80 3.47 18.94 34.34
CA PRO A 80 2.89 18.43 35.58
C PRO A 80 1.38 18.21 35.50
N TYR A 81 0.88 17.19 36.22
CA TYR A 81 -0.53 16.78 36.17
C TYR A 81 -1.52 17.83 36.66
N ASP A 82 -1.12 18.64 37.63
CA ASP A 82 -1.92 19.75 38.16
C ASP A 82 -2.08 20.91 37.15
N GLN A 83 -1.26 20.97 36.10
CA GLN A 83 -1.34 22.02 35.07
C GLN A 83 -2.37 21.75 33.97
N ILE A 84 -3.10 20.63 34.01
CA ILE A 84 -4.14 20.31 33.01
C ILE A 84 -5.07 21.50 32.75
N THR A 85 -5.56 22.16 33.80
CA THR A 85 -6.50 23.30 33.68
C THR A 85 -5.88 24.55 33.06
N GLN A 86 -4.56 24.69 33.08
CA GLN A 86 -3.82 25.80 32.49
C GLN A 86 -3.52 25.55 31.01
N LEU A 87 -3.37 24.28 30.61
CA LEU A 87 -3.12 23.87 29.23
C LEU A 87 -4.41 23.77 28.40
N LEU A 88 -5.52 23.39 29.04
CA LEU A 88 -6.81 23.22 28.38
C LEU A 88 -7.31 24.44 27.59
N PRO A 89 -7.05 25.71 27.96
CA PRO A 89 -7.39 26.87 27.15
C PRO A 89 -6.63 26.99 25.82
N GLU A 90 -5.51 26.32 25.65
CA GLU A 90 -4.70 26.38 24.42
C GLU A 90 -4.73 25.07 23.62
N ALA A 91 -5.12 23.94 24.22
CA ALA A 91 -5.20 22.64 23.54
C ALA A 91 -6.44 22.50 22.63
N ASP A 92 -6.27 22.22 21.34
CA ASP A 92 -7.39 22.03 20.40
C ASP A 92 -7.98 20.62 20.47
N LEU A 93 -7.11 19.63 20.72
CA LEU A 93 -7.46 18.22 20.85
C LEU A 93 -6.92 17.67 22.16
N VAL A 94 -7.79 17.05 22.96
CA VAL A 94 -7.40 16.40 24.22
C VAL A 94 -7.70 14.90 24.13
N VAL A 95 -6.74 14.08 24.51
CA VAL A 95 -6.87 12.62 24.55
C VAL A 95 -6.76 12.15 26.00
N GLY A 96 -7.84 11.60 26.55
CA GLY A 96 -7.88 10.96 27.87
C GLY A 96 -7.58 9.48 27.74
N ALA A 97 -6.50 9.02 28.37
CA ALA A 97 -6.07 7.63 28.39
C ALA A 97 -5.45 7.26 29.75
N THR A 98 -6.12 7.62 30.84
CA THR A 98 -5.70 7.28 32.20
C THR A 98 -6.36 5.98 32.70
N GLY A 99 -6.00 5.56 33.91
CA GLY A 99 -6.67 4.50 34.66
C GLY A 99 -7.39 5.05 35.89
N SER A 100 -7.81 6.32 35.85
CA SER A 100 -8.49 6.97 36.97
C SER A 100 -9.87 6.33 37.23
N PRO A 101 -10.25 6.09 38.49
CA PRO A 101 -11.61 5.68 38.82
C PRO A 101 -12.62 6.84 38.71
N ASP A 102 -12.13 8.08 38.84
CA ASP A 102 -12.91 9.31 38.79
C ASP A 102 -12.67 10.08 37.50
N TYR A 103 -13.61 10.94 37.11
CA TYR A 103 -13.44 11.85 35.99
C TYR A 103 -12.26 12.81 36.22
N VAL A 104 -11.30 12.76 35.30
CA VAL A 104 -10.17 13.69 35.21
C VAL A 104 -10.63 15.06 34.73
N LEU A 105 -11.57 15.11 33.77
CA LEU A 105 -12.22 16.34 33.34
C LEU A 105 -13.71 16.29 33.66
N THR A 106 -14.17 17.25 34.46
CA THR A 106 -15.58 17.43 34.78
C THR A 106 -16.22 18.48 33.89
N GLN A 107 -17.56 18.44 33.76
CA GLN A 107 -18.30 19.46 33.02
C GLN A 107 -18.01 20.89 33.53
N ALA A 108 -17.88 21.08 34.86
CA ALA A 108 -17.62 22.38 35.46
C ALA A 108 -16.25 22.93 35.03
N MET A 109 -15.19 22.09 35.06
CA MET A 109 -13.86 22.48 34.62
C MET A 109 -13.83 22.90 33.15
N VAL A 110 -14.47 22.11 32.27
CA VAL A 110 -14.52 22.43 30.83
C VAL A 110 -15.31 23.72 30.59
N LYS A 111 -16.41 23.93 31.32
CA LYS A 111 -17.19 25.18 31.22
C LYS A 111 -16.37 26.42 31.56
N ASP A 112 -15.51 26.34 32.57
CA ASP A 112 -14.62 27.45 32.94
C ASP A 112 -13.49 27.66 31.92
N VAL A 113 -12.99 26.58 31.30
CA VAL A 113 -12.04 26.66 30.19
C VAL A 113 -12.66 27.36 28.98
N LEU A 114 -13.89 27.00 28.59
CA LEU A 114 -14.56 27.60 27.44
C LEU A 114 -14.72 29.12 27.58
N ARG A 115 -14.95 29.62 28.81
CA ARG A 115 -15.00 31.07 29.09
C ARG A 115 -13.69 31.79 28.74
N ARG A 116 -12.55 31.09 28.85
CA ARG A 116 -11.21 31.63 28.54
C ARG A 116 -10.85 31.47 27.05
N ARG A 117 -11.41 30.45 26.39
CA ARG A 117 -11.13 30.12 24.98
C ARG A 117 -11.96 30.91 23.96
N GLY A 118 -13.10 31.46 24.37
CA GLY A 118 -14.06 32.06 23.43
C GLY A 118 -14.77 30.98 22.59
N ASP A 119 -14.91 31.22 21.29
CA ASP A 119 -15.69 30.35 20.38
C ASP A 119 -14.89 29.22 19.70
N SER A 120 -13.60 29.09 19.99
CA SER A 120 -12.75 28.04 19.40
C SER A 120 -13.20 26.64 19.88
N PRO A 121 -13.43 25.68 18.96
CA PRO A 121 -13.91 24.35 19.32
C PRO A 121 -12.85 23.56 20.10
N LEU A 122 -13.31 22.76 21.06
CA LEU A 122 -12.49 21.81 21.83
C LEU A 122 -12.90 20.38 21.48
N PHE A 123 -11.97 19.60 20.95
CA PHE A 123 -12.22 18.19 20.64
C PHE A 123 -11.61 17.29 21.72
N LEU A 124 -12.43 16.39 22.28
CA LEU A 124 -12.08 15.48 23.35
C LEU A 124 -12.25 14.04 22.88
N ILE A 125 -11.23 13.23 23.10
CA ILE A 125 -11.22 11.80 22.81
C ILE A 125 -10.98 11.07 24.13
N ASP A 126 -12.00 10.37 24.63
CA ASP A 126 -11.92 9.56 25.85
C ASP A 126 -11.77 8.08 25.49
N ILE A 127 -10.57 7.56 25.66
CA ILE A 127 -10.24 6.16 25.41
C ILE A 127 -9.96 5.38 26.71
N ALA A 128 -10.28 5.99 27.86
CA ALA A 128 -10.10 5.37 29.16
C ALA A 128 -11.30 4.50 29.56
N VAL A 129 -11.01 3.45 30.34
CA VAL A 129 -12.02 2.58 30.95
C VAL A 129 -11.57 2.28 32.39
N PRO A 130 -12.21 2.83 33.44
CA PRO A 130 -13.35 3.78 33.42
C PRO A 130 -13.05 5.10 32.71
N ARG A 131 -14.11 5.83 32.32
CA ARG A 131 -14.02 7.07 31.52
C ARG A 131 -13.25 8.17 32.25
N ASP A 132 -12.38 8.86 31.53
CA ASP A 132 -11.67 10.03 32.06
C ASP A 132 -12.52 11.28 32.04
N PHE A 133 -13.45 11.39 31.09
CA PHE A 133 -14.20 12.62 30.86
C PHE A 133 -15.67 12.44 31.21
N ASP A 134 -16.20 13.38 31.99
CA ASP A 134 -17.61 13.43 32.36
C ASP A 134 -18.50 13.49 31.11
N PRO A 135 -19.40 12.51 30.86
CA PRO A 135 -20.29 12.52 29.70
C PRO A 135 -21.17 13.77 29.60
N ALA A 136 -21.43 14.46 30.72
CA ALA A 136 -22.17 15.72 30.72
C ALA A 136 -21.47 16.85 29.95
N ILE A 137 -20.16 16.72 29.66
CA ILE A 137 -19.40 17.65 28.81
C ILE A 137 -20.03 17.78 27.41
N ASN A 138 -20.63 16.71 26.86
CA ASN A 138 -21.30 16.75 25.55
C ASN A 138 -22.52 17.68 25.50
N ARG A 139 -22.98 18.22 26.64
CA ARG A 139 -24.04 19.24 26.70
C ARG A 139 -23.54 20.67 26.53
N LEU A 140 -22.22 20.87 26.51
CA LEU A 140 -21.60 22.18 26.32
C LEU A 140 -21.50 22.49 24.82
N ASN A 141 -21.75 23.74 24.45
CA ASN A 141 -21.53 24.21 23.09
C ASN A 141 -20.02 24.29 22.80
N ASN A 142 -19.65 24.14 21.53
CA ASN A 142 -18.26 24.19 21.05
C ASN A 142 -17.33 23.11 21.66
N VAL A 143 -17.90 22.04 22.22
CA VAL A 143 -17.15 20.86 22.68
C VAL A 143 -17.67 19.61 21.98
N PHE A 144 -16.75 18.79 21.51
CA PHE A 144 -17.05 17.52 20.89
C PHE A 144 -16.36 16.42 21.70
N LEU A 145 -17.11 15.56 22.40
CA LEU A 145 -16.56 14.42 23.14
C LEU A 145 -16.90 13.11 22.43
N SER A 146 -15.87 12.36 22.05
CA SER A 146 -15.98 11.02 21.50
C SER A 146 -15.33 10.01 22.43
N ASP A 147 -16.09 8.98 22.81
CA ASP A 147 -15.60 7.91 23.67
C ASP A 147 -15.11 6.68 22.87
N ILE A 148 -14.49 5.73 23.57
CA ILE A 148 -13.98 4.50 22.99
C ILE A 148 -15.03 3.68 22.26
N ASP A 149 -16.28 3.70 22.72
CA ASP A 149 -17.34 2.88 22.13
C ASP A 149 -17.81 3.48 20.80
N ALA A 150 -17.97 4.81 20.73
CA ALA A 150 -18.21 5.52 19.47
C ALA A 150 -17.10 5.27 18.44
N LEU A 151 -15.84 5.25 18.88
CA LEU A 151 -14.71 4.91 18.01
C LEU A 151 -14.75 3.45 17.52
N LYS A 152 -15.16 2.51 18.37
CA LYS A 152 -15.34 1.10 17.98
C LYS A 152 -16.43 0.93 16.93
N GLU A 153 -17.51 1.70 17.00
CA GLU A 153 -18.56 1.67 15.97
C GLU A 153 -18.06 2.12 14.60
N ILE A 154 -17.23 3.16 14.56
CA ILE A 154 -16.56 3.60 13.33
C ILE A 154 -15.67 2.49 12.76
N VAL A 155 -14.92 1.78 13.62
CA VAL A 155 -14.07 0.65 13.21
C VAL A 155 -14.92 -0.49 12.65
N ARG A 156 -16.02 -0.86 13.33
CA ARG A 156 -16.94 -1.92 12.89
C ARG A 156 -17.52 -1.60 11.50
N TYR A 157 -18.01 -0.38 11.31
CA TYR A 157 -18.55 0.08 10.04
C TYR A 157 -17.51 0.02 8.90
N ASN A 158 -16.26 0.42 9.17
CA ASN A 158 -15.19 0.33 8.17
C ASN A 158 -14.83 -1.12 7.85
N LEU A 159 -14.90 -2.02 8.83
CA LEU A 159 -14.61 -3.45 8.62
C LEU A 159 -15.67 -4.10 7.72
N GLU A 160 -16.94 -3.79 7.93
CA GLU A 160 -18.06 -4.24 7.08
C GLU A 160 -17.86 -3.77 5.63
N LYS A 161 -17.56 -2.49 5.42
CA LYS A 161 -17.25 -1.96 4.07
C LYS A 161 -16.08 -2.67 3.40
N ARG A 162 -15.06 -3.05 4.16
CA ARG A 162 -13.93 -3.81 3.62
C ARG A 162 -14.34 -5.21 3.21
N GLN A 163 -15.20 -5.87 3.98
CA GLN A 163 -15.74 -7.19 3.61
C GLN A 163 -16.48 -7.12 2.28
N ASP A 164 -17.31 -6.09 2.07
CA ASP A 164 -18.01 -5.88 0.79
C ASP A 164 -17.03 -5.67 -0.38
N ALA A 165 -15.88 -5.03 -0.12
CA ALA A 165 -14.85 -4.78 -1.12
C ALA A 165 -14.00 -6.02 -1.47
N VAL A 166 -14.05 -7.11 -0.68
CA VAL A 166 -13.26 -8.33 -0.92
C VAL A 166 -13.59 -8.94 -2.29
N GLY A 167 -14.88 -9.03 -2.64
CA GLY A 167 -15.29 -9.59 -3.92
C GLY A 167 -14.71 -8.84 -5.12
N ALA A 168 -14.70 -7.50 -5.05
CA ALA A 168 -14.09 -6.67 -6.09
C ALA A 168 -12.56 -6.84 -6.13
N ALA A 169 -11.91 -6.91 -4.97
CA ALA A 169 -10.46 -7.12 -4.90
C ALA A 169 -10.04 -8.48 -5.49
N ASN A 170 -10.80 -9.55 -5.22
CA ASN A 170 -10.53 -10.88 -5.78
C ASN A 170 -10.64 -10.90 -7.31
N LYS A 171 -11.63 -10.22 -7.89
CA LYS A 171 -11.74 -10.09 -9.36
C LYS A 171 -10.52 -9.43 -9.98
N ILE A 172 -9.96 -8.41 -9.32
CA ILE A 172 -8.74 -7.74 -9.76
C ILE A 172 -7.55 -8.70 -9.66
N ILE A 173 -7.42 -9.44 -8.55
CA ILE A 173 -6.36 -10.43 -8.37
C ILE A 173 -6.42 -11.50 -9.46
N GLU A 174 -7.59 -12.09 -9.71
CA GLU A 174 -7.78 -13.10 -10.75
C GLU A 174 -7.41 -12.57 -12.15
N LYS A 175 -7.79 -11.34 -12.47
CA LYS A 175 -7.40 -10.68 -13.72
C LYS A 175 -5.88 -10.56 -13.83
N ASN A 176 -5.22 -10.04 -12.80
CA ASN A 176 -3.76 -9.86 -12.81
C ASN A 176 -3.02 -11.20 -12.85
N ILE A 177 -3.53 -12.26 -12.20
CA ILE A 177 -2.96 -13.60 -12.29
C ILE A 177 -3.01 -14.11 -13.74
N ARG A 178 -4.14 -13.93 -14.44
CA ARG A 178 -4.24 -14.30 -15.85
C ARG A 178 -3.22 -13.55 -16.72
N GLU A 179 -3.12 -12.24 -16.55
CA GLU A 179 -2.17 -11.40 -17.29
C GLU A 179 -0.70 -11.77 -16.98
N LEU A 180 -0.39 -12.08 -15.73
CA LEU A 180 0.95 -12.53 -15.32
C LEU A 180 1.30 -13.89 -15.93
N LEU A 181 0.37 -14.84 -15.95
CA LEU A 181 0.58 -16.15 -16.55
C LEU A 181 0.78 -16.04 -18.06
N GLN A 182 -0.02 -15.20 -18.73
CA GLN A 182 0.16 -14.86 -20.15
C GLN A 182 1.57 -14.33 -20.42
N TRP A 183 1.99 -13.32 -19.64
CA TRP A 183 3.32 -12.76 -19.77
C TRP A 183 4.42 -13.81 -19.55
N ARG A 184 4.28 -14.67 -18.54
CA ARG A 184 5.26 -15.73 -18.26
C ARG A 184 5.38 -16.74 -19.40
N ALA A 185 4.28 -17.11 -20.05
CA ALA A 185 4.29 -18.01 -21.20
C ALA A 185 5.13 -17.44 -22.36
N THR A 186 5.06 -16.12 -22.60
CA THR A 186 5.88 -15.47 -23.64
C THR A 186 7.39 -15.56 -23.36
N LEU A 187 7.82 -15.54 -22.09
CA LEU A 187 9.22 -15.67 -21.71
C LEU A 187 9.77 -17.08 -21.95
N GLN A 188 8.97 -18.11 -21.71
CA GLN A 188 9.38 -19.52 -21.91
C GLN A 188 9.65 -19.85 -23.37
N PHE A 189 9.06 -19.10 -24.31
CA PHE A 189 9.26 -19.34 -25.73
C PHE A 189 10.53 -18.73 -26.32
N LYS A 190 11.09 -17.71 -25.66
CA LYS A 190 12.26 -16.97 -26.17
C LYS A 190 13.43 -17.88 -26.58
N PRO A 191 13.84 -18.91 -25.80
CA PRO A 191 14.91 -19.82 -26.22
C PRO A 191 14.58 -20.58 -27.50
N THR A 192 13.35 -21.07 -27.64
CA THR A 192 12.90 -21.83 -28.82
C THR A 192 12.92 -20.98 -30.09
N ILE A 193 12.57 -19.68 -30.01
CA ILE A 193 12.70 -18.76 -31.16
C ILE A 193 14.15 -18.50 -31.55
N ILE A 194 15.04 -18.39 -30.56
CA ILE A 194 16.47 -18.21 -30.82
C ILE A 194 17.00 -19.46 -31.55
N SER A 195 16.69 -20.66 -31.06
CA SER A 195 17.08 -21.91 -31.70
C SER A 195 16.49 -22.06 -33.11
N LEU A 196 15.19 -21.77 -33.28
CA LEU A 196 14.52 -21.84 -34.59
C LEU A 196 15.17 -20.87 -35.59
N ARG A 197 15.47 -19.63 -35.18
CA ARG A 197 16.15 -18.65 -36.02
C ARG A 197 17.53 -19.13 -36.42
N SER A 198 18.29 -19.71 -35.49
CA SER A 198 19.62 -20.27 -35.76
C SER A 198 19.56 -21.40 -36.77
N LYS A 199 18.62 -22.35 -36.61
CA LYS A 199 18.40 -23.47 -37.54
C LYS A 199 18.04 -22.98 -38.94
N LEU A 200 17.08 -22.06 -39.06
CA LEU A 200 16.68 -21.50 -40.36
C LEU A 200 17.80 -20.72 -41.05
N GLU A 201 18.59 -19.96 -40.28
CA GLU A 201 19.73 -19.22 -40.84
C GLU A 201 20.85 -20.17 -41.29
N SER A 202 21.07 -21.28 -40.58
CA SER A 202 22.01 -22.33 -40.99
C SER A 202 21.59 -22.97 -42.33
N ILE A 203 20.31 -23.35 -42.46
CA ILE A 203 19.75 -23.88 -43.71
C ILE A 203 19.90 -22.86 -44.85
N ARG A 204 19.54 -21.59 -44.60
CA ARG A 204 19.66 -20.50 -45.58
C ARG A 204 21.10 -20.34 -46.07
N LYS A 205 22.08 -20.27 -45.17
CA LYS A 205 23.50 -20.14 -45.51
C LYS A 205 24.02 -21.35 -46.29
N HIS A 206 23.60 -22.56 -45.91
CA HIS A 206 23.98 -23.78 -46.62
C HIS A 206 23.49 -23.78 -48.07
N GLU A 207 22.22 -23.39 -48.30
CA GLU A 207 21.66 -23.29 -49.65
C GLU A 207 22.31 -22.18 -50.48
N LEU A 208 22.51 -20.98 -49.90
CA LEU A 208 23.19 -19.88 -50.60
C LEU A 208 24.60 -20.26 -51.08
N LYS A 209 25.32 -21.08 -50.33
CA LYS A 209 26.66 -21.55 -50.71
C LYS A 209 26.64 -22.37 -52.01
N LYS A 210 25.58 -23.12 -52.29
CA LYS A 210 25.44 -23.95 -53.51
C LYS A 210 25.27 -23.12 -54.77
N TYR A 211 24.67 -21.93 -54.65
CA TYR A 211 24.39 -21.04 -55.78
C TYR A 211 25.41 -19.91 -55.95
N ARG A 212 26.30 -19.70 -54.98
CA ARG A 212 27.31 -18.63 -55.00
C ARG A 212 28.23 -18.64 -56.23
N HIS A 213 28.56 -19.81 -56.77
CA HIS A 213 29.40 -19.93 -57.97
C HIS A 213 28.62 -19.91 -59.29
N LYS A 214 27.28 -19.86 -59.24
CA LYS A 214 26.38 -19.98 -60.40
C LYS A 214 25.61 -18.68 -60.71
N SER A 215 25.81 -17.65 -59.90
CA SER A 215 25.05 -16.39 -59.96
C SER A 215 25.99 -15.19 -59.90
N SER A 216 25.59 -14.09 -60.54
CA SER A 216 26.27 -12.80 -60.40
C SER A 216 26.09 -12.20 -59.00
N GLU A 217 26.91 -11.22 -58.63
CA GLU A 217 26.82 -10.53 -57.33
C GLU A 217 25.45 -9.87 -57.11
N ALA A 218 24.88 -9.26 -58.16
CA ALA A 218 23.56 -8.62 -58.11
C ALA A 218 22.43 -9.64 -57.91
N GLU A 219 22.53 -10.83 -58.52
CA GLU A 219 21.57 -11.93 -58.31
C GLU A 219 21.70 -12.51 -56.90
N MET A 220 22.91 -12.66 -56.39
CA MET A 220 23.13 -13.13 -55.02
C MET A 220 22.52 -12.18 -53.99
N GLU A 221 22.68 -10.86 -54.16
CA GLU A 221 22.06 -9.87 -53.27
C GLU A 221 20.52 -9.94 -53.29
N ALA A 222 19.93 -10.12 -54.48
CA ALA A 222 18.49 -10.28 -54.63
C ALA A 222 17.98 -11.56 -53.94
N ILE A 223 18.69 -12.68 -54.10
CA ILE A 223 18.36 -13.97 -53.46
C ILE A 223 18.50 -13.86 -51.93
N GLU A 224 19.55 -13.20 -51.43
CA GLU A 224 19.71 -12.96 -49.99
C GLU A 224 18.54 -12.14 -49.41
N ARG A 225 18.12 -11.10 -50.12
CA ARG A 225 17.00 -10.25 -49.69
C ARG A 225 15.69 -11.02 -49.63
N VAL A 226 15.39 -11.82 -50.66
CA VAL A 226 14.16 -12.64 -50.72
C VAL A 226 14.17 -13.73 -49.65
N THR A 227 15.28 -14.47 -49.51
CA THR A 227 15.39 -15.56 -48.53
C THR A 227 15.32 -15.06 -47.09
N ARG A 228 15.95 -13.91 -46.79
CA ARG A 228 15.84 -13.27 -45.48
C ARG A 228 14.41 -12.78 -45.22
N SER A 229 13.72 -12.24 -46.21
CA SER A 229 12.31 -11.84 -46.10
C SER A 229 11.40 -13.04 -45.82
N MET A 230 11.60 -14.16 -46.53
CA MET A 230 10.87 -15.41 -46.29
C MET A 230 11.10 -15.94 -44.87
N MET A 231 12.35 -15.99 -44.41
CA MET A 231 12.69 -16.43 -43.05
C MET A 231 12.01 -15.55 -41.98
N ASN A 232 12.03 -14.22 -42.16
CA ASN A 232 11.36 -13.31 -41.23
C ASN A 232 9.84 -13.53 -41.19
N LYS A 233 9.21 -13.83 -42.33
CA LYS A 233 7.77 -14.16 -42.40
C LYS A 233 7.46 -15.49 -41.70
N ILE A 234 8.31 -16.51 -41.87
CA ILE A 234 8.17 -17.81 -41.20
C ILE A 234 8.29 -17.64 -39.67
N LEU A 235 9.30 -16.90 -39.20
CA LEU A 235 9.52 -16.65 -37.77
C LEU A 235 8.41 -15.83 -37.10
N ALA A 236 7.66 -15.02 -37.86
CA ALA A 236 6.53 -14.27 -37.33
C ALA A 236 5.33 -15.17 -36.98
N LEU A 237 5.13 -16.29 -37.68
CA LEU A 237 3.95 -17.15 -37.49
C LEU A 237 3.90 -17.79 -36.09
N PRO A 238 4.98 -18.41 -35.56
CA PRO A 238 4.99 -18.90 -34.19
C PRO A 238 4.80 -17.80 -33.14
N MET A 239 5.37 -16.62 -33.38
CA MET A 239 5.27 -15.48 -32.46
C MET A 239 3.83 -14.99 -32.31
N LEU A 240 3.09 -14.88 -33.43
CA LEU A 240 1.68 -14.52 -33.42
C LEU A 240 0.84 -15.59 -32.72
N LYS A 241 1.08 -16.87 -33.04
CA LYS A 241 0.30 -17.96 -32.45
C LYS A 241 0.49 -18.07 -30.93
N ILE A 242 1.64 -17.67 -30.40
CA ILE A 242 1.90 -17.67 -28.96
C ILE A 242 1.25 -16.51 -28.24
N GLN A 243 1.19 -15.34 -28.88
CA GLN A 243 0.36 -14.25 -28.38
C GLN A 243 -1.11 -14.67 -28.29
N ASP A 244 -1.61 -15.45 -29.26
CA ASP A 244 -2.97 -15.98 -29.26
C ASP A 244 -3.18 -17.11 -28.24
N CYS A 245 -2.21 -18.02 -28.05
CA CYS A 245 -2.30 -19.16 -27.13
C CYS A 245 -2.05 -18.81 -25.66
N SER A 246 -1.73 -17.55 -25.35
CA SER A 246 -1.41 -17.10 -23.99
C SER A 246 -2.59 -17.27 -23.01
N CYS A 247 -3.82 -17.43 -23.51
CA CYS A 247 -5.02 -17.64 -22.69
C CYS A 247 -5.18 -19.06 -22.13
N ASP A 248 -4.47 -20.07 -22.64
CA ASP A 248 -4.48 -21.44 -22.09
C ASP A 248 -3.04 -22.00 -22.00
N ASN A 249 -2.54 -22.16 -20.77
CA ASN A 249 -1.16 -22.55 -20.50
C ASN A 249 -0.79 -23.95 -21.05
N GLY A 250 -1.79 -24.81 -21.29
CA GLY A 250 -1.59 -26.12 -21.91
C GLY A 250 -1.16 -26.01 -23.37
N ASP A 251 -1.84 -25.16 -24.13
CA ASP A 251 -1.66 -25.01 -25.58
C ASP A 251 -0.30 -24.39 -25.92
N SER A 252 0.15 -23.44 -25.11
CA SER A 252 1.44 -22.79 -25.29
C SER A 252 2.60 -23.80 -25.18
N ARG A 253 2.59 -24.69 -24.18
CA ARG A 253 3.63 -25.71 -24.01
C ARG A 253 3.62 -26.76 -25.12
N LEU A 254 2.44 -27.19 -25.54
CA LEU A 254 2.30 -28.13 -26.67
C LEU A 254 2.89 -27.54 -27.96
N LEU A 255 2.63 -26.25 -28.22
CA LEU A 255 3.20 -25.56 -29.38
C LEU A 255 4.72 -25.43 -29.31
N ILE A 256 5.29 -25.16 -28.12
CA ILE A 256 6.74 -25.14 -27.93
C ILE A 256 7.35 -26.49 -28.28
N ASN A 257 6.80 -27.57 -27.71
CA ASN A 257 7.29 -28.93 -27.96
C ASN A 257 7.15 -29.29 -29.45
N ALA A 258 6.00 -29.00 -30.07
CA ALA A 258 5.79 -29.26 -31.49
C ALA A 258 6.81 -28.54 -32.39
N ILE A 259 7.14 -27.28 -32.09
CA ILE A 259 8.17 -26.54 -32.85
C ILE A 259 9.55 -27.15 -32.63
N GLN A 260 9.86 -27.54 -31.39
CA GLN A 260 11.12 -28.20 -31.07
C GLN A 260 11.27 -29.52 -31.82
N ASP A 261 10.22 -30.34 -31.87
CA ASP A 261 10.21 -31.63 -32.53
C ASP A 261 10.24 -31.50 -34.07
N ILE A 262 9.41 -30.61 -34.65
CA ILE A 262 9.32 -30.43 -36.11
C ILE A 262 10.63 -29.94 -36.72
N PHE A 263 11.32 -29.03 -36.02
CA PHE A 263 12.56 -28.43 -36.52
C PHE A 263 13.82 -29.06 -35.92
N ASP A 264 13.67 -30.08 -35.08
CA ASP A 264 14.74 -30.76 -34.37
C ASP A 264 15.66 -29.73 -33.69
N LEU A 265 15.05 -28.98 -32.77
CA LEU A 265 15.65 -27.88 -32.01
C LEU A 265 16.04 -28.29 -30.60
N HIS A 266 16.00 -29.58 -30.28
CA HIS A 266 16.46 -30.07 -28.98
C HIS A 266 17.86 -29.51 -28.72
N ALA A 267 17.99 -28.86 -27.56
CA ALA A 267 19.23 -28.24 -27.17
C ALA A 267 20.35 -29.30 -27.24
N GLU A 268 21.31 -29.10 -28.14
CA GLU A 268 22.68 -29.45 -27.80
C GLU A 268 22.93 -28.75 -26.46
N GLU A 269 23.09 -29.56 -25.42
CA GLU A 269 23.42 -29.09 -24.08
C GLU A 269 24.55 -28.08 -24.18
N ALA A 270 24.42 -26.99 -23.43
CA ALA A 270 25.40 -25.93 -23.38
C ALA A 270 26.73 -26.44 -22.77
N GLU A 271 27.51 -27.19 -23.53
CA GLU A 271 28.96 -27.30 -23.34
C GLU A 271 29.60 -26.05 -23.95
N SER A 272 29.73 -24.98 -23.17
CA SER A 272 30.84 -24.00 -23.21
C SER A 272 30.43 -22.59 -22.74
N TYR A 273 30.00 -22.42 -21.48
CA TYR A 273 30.14 -21.13 -20.79
C TYR A 273 30.44 -21.33 -19.30
N HIS A 274 31.48 -22.12 -19.02
CA HIS A 274 32.24 -22.04 -17.77
C HIS A 274 33.72 -21.98 -18.12
N GLU A 275 34.13 -20.88 -18.75
CA GLU A 275 35.52 -20.41 -18.72
C GLU A 275 35.53 -18.98 -19.28
N GLN A 276 35.52 -17.99 -18.38
CA GLN A 276 36.56 -16.97 -18.29
C GLN A 276 36.20 -15.96 -17.19
N GLU A 277 37.21 -15.71 -16.38
CA GLU A 277 37.30 -14.81 -15.22
C GLU A 277 36.93 -13.35 -15.51
#